data_AF-A0A090Q4U0-F1
#
_entry.id   AF-A0A090Q4U0-F1
#
_cell.length_a   1.000
_cell.length_b   1.000
_cell.length_c   1.000
_cell.angle_alpha   90.00
_cell.angle_beta   90.00
_cell.angle_gamma   90.00
#
_symmetry.space_group_name_H-M   'P 1'
#
loop_
_entity.id
_entity.type
_entity.pdbx_description
1 polymer ?
#
loop_
_entity_poly.entity_id
_entity_poly.type
_entity_poly.pdbx_seq_one_letter_code
_entity_poly.pdbx_strand_id
1 'polypeptide(L)'
;MKFLLPIFIVTLKCFSQHTERFQLLVKPIERDSIQMDTLFFKNGDIDFIGELSFYTFNDTVVKTYSGESKIFYANGTIARNDMQDKFGHWIWSKYYNRKGVLTKEWITTKIDTRAETLKDFFTSRNHIDFERTIKHYRFSKSKNGLYAHKIEYLTLLNGMGGGKVEYLNEDGKITRTKVLKEKNKNVW
;
A
#
# COMPACT_ATOMS: atom_id res chain seq x y z
N MET A 1 -4.51 30.02 -43.00
CA MET A 1 -5.46 29.41 -42.04
C MET A 1 -4.71 28.40 -41.18
N LYS A 2 -4.46 28.71 -39.90
CA LYS A 2 -3.87 27.75 -38.97
C LYS A 2 -5.00 26.96 -38.34
N PHE A 3 -5.09 25.67 -38.65
CA PHE A 3 -6.01 24.74 -38.02
C PHE A 3 -5.60 24.55 -36.56
N LEU A 4 -6.43 25.03 -35.64
CA LEU A 4 -6.38 24.66 -34.22
C LEU A 4 -6.96 23.25 -34.11
N LEU A 5 -6.09 22.25 -33.92
CA LEU A 5 -6.50 20.89 -33.58
C LEU A 5 -6.99 20.91 -32.11
N PRO A 6 -8.26 20.62 -31.82
CA PRO A 6 -8.72 20.53 -30.45
C PRO A 6 -8.07 19.30 -29.80
N ILE A 7 -7.26 19.54 -28.77
CA ILE A 7 -6.73 18.49 -27.89
C ILE A 7 -7.93 17.92 -27.13
N PHE A 8 -8.41 16.77 -27.58
CA PHE A 8 -9.36 15.97 -26.85
C PHE A 8 -8.65 15.46 -25.59
N ILE A 9 -8.88 16.10 -24.45
CA ILE A 9 -8.46 15.59 -23.14
C ILE A 9 -9.34 14.37 -22.87
N VAL A 10 -8.89 13.21 -23.37
CA VAL A 10 -9.41 11.93 -22.90
C VAL A 10 -8.96 11.83 -21.45
N THR A 11 -9.86 12.17 -20.52
CA THR A 11 -9.70 11.84 -19.10
C THR A 11 -9.69 10.32 -19.02
N LEU A 12 -8.49 9.73 -19.12
CA LEU A 12 -8.26 8.34 -18.75
C LEU A 12 -8.83 8.22 -17.33
N LYS A 13 -9.89 7.41 -17.17
CA LYS A 13 -10.49 7.12 -15.88
C LYS A 13 -9.33 6.78 -14.95
N CYS A 14 -9.02 7.68 -14.03
CA CYS A 14 -8.04 7.44 -13.00
C CYS A 14 -8.57 6.22 -12.26
N PHE A 15 -7.95 5.06 -12.45
CA PHE A 15 -8.36 3.83 -11.80
C PHE A 15 -8.17 4.07 -10.30
N SER A 16 -9.24 4.51 -9.64
CA SER A 16 -9.30 4.51 -8.19
C SER A 16 -9.01 3.09 -7.75
N GLN A 17 -8.03 2.93 -6.86
CA GLN A 17 -7.74 1.63 -6.27
C GLN A 17 -8.96 1.11 -5.50
N HIS A 18 -9.82 1.99 -5.00
CA HIS A 18 -11.08 1.64 -4.35
C HIS A 18 -12.16 1.29 -5.38
N THR A 19 -12.86 0.18 -5.12
CA THR A 19 -14.09 -0.18 -5.83
C THR A 19 -15.22 0.82 -5.57
N GLU A 20 -16.23 0.81 -6.43
CA GLU A 20 -17.44 1.62 -6.25
C GLU A 20 -18.17 1.29 -4.93
N ARG A 21 -18.27 0.00 -4.59
CA ARG A 21 -18.84 -0.45 -3.32
C ARG A 21 -18.13 0.19 -2.12
N PHE A 22 -16.80 0.17 -2.11
CA PHE A 22 -16.01 0.81 -1.08
C PHE A 22 -16.31 2.31 -1.01
N GLN A 23 -16.28 3.00 -2.16
CA GLN A 23 -16.53 4.44 -2.23
C GLN A 23 -17.93 4.83 -1.73
N LEU A 24 -18.95 4.04 -2.07
CA LEU A 24 -20.32 4.27 -1.61
C LEU A 24 -20.46 4.12 -0.09
N LEU A 25 -19.84 3.09 0.49
CA LEU A 25 -19.87 2.87 1.94
C LEU A 25 -19.27 4.06 2.70
N VAL A 26 -18.11 4.52 2.25
CA VAL A 26 -17.34 5.56 2.97
C VAL A 26 -17.69 6.99 2.56
N LYS A 27 -18.63 7.17 1.61
CA LYS A 27 -19.08 8.48 1.12
C LYS A 27 -19.56 9.42 2.24
N PRO A 28 -20.30 8.97 3.27
CA PRO A 28 -20.77 9.85 4.33
C PRO A 28 -19.68 10.28 5.31
N ILE A 29 -18.47 9.72 5.20
CA ILE A 29 -17.40 9.96 6.17
C ILE A 29 -16.58 11.18 5.76
N GLU A 30 -16.65 12.20 6.59
CA GLU A 30 -15.74 13.34 6.55
C GLU A 30 -14.64 13.18 7.57
N ARG A 31 -13.43 13.65 7.21
CA ARG A 31 -12.29 13.63 8.11
C ARG A 31 -12.37 14.85 9.01
N ASP A 32 -12.33 14.64 10.33
CA ASP A 32 -12.44 15.73 11.30
C ASP A 32 -11.16 16.56 11.32
N SER A 33 -10.01 15.90 11.41
CA SER A 33 -8.72 16.55 11.56
C SER A 33 -7.56 15.63 11.20
N ILE A 34 -6.38 16.23 11.17
CA ILE A 34 -5.11 15.60 10.86
C ILE A 34 -4.07 16.04 11.88
N GLN A 35 -3.26 15.11 12.37
CA GLN A 35 -2.12 15.41 13.22
C GLN A 35 -0.87 14.66 12.76
N MET A 36 0.30 15.28 12.85
CA MET A 36 1.56 14.57 12.70
C MET A 36 1.91 13.81 13.97
N ASP A 37 2.27 12.54 13.79
CA ASP A 37 2.78 11.66 14.84
C ASP A 37 4.26 11.39 14.60
N THR A 38 5.07 11.52 15.64
CA THR A 38 6.51 11.30 15.57
C THR A 38 6.94 10.48 16.77
N LEU A 39 7.51 9.31 16.50
CA LEU A 39 8.06 8.42 17.51
C LEU A 39 9.58 8.46 17.46
N PHE A 40 10.20 8.30 18.62
CA PHE A 40 11.64 8.37 18.80
C PHE A 40 12.17 7.08 19.40
N PHE A 41 13.36 6.68 18.96
CA PHE A 41 14.17 5.69 19.64
C PHE A 41 14.61 6.19 21.02
N LYS A 42 15.06 5.26 21.87
CA LYS A 42 15.59 5.60 23.21
C LYS A 42 16.78 6.57 23.17
N ASN A 43 17.51 6.63 22.05
CA ASN A 43 18.65 7.54 21.86
C ASN A 43 18.24 8.94 21.36
N GLY A 44 16.94 9.20 21.19
CA GLY A 44 16.42 10.49 20.73
C GLY A 44 16.32 10.64 19.22
N ASP A 45 16.83 9.68 18.44
CA ASP A 45 16.66 9.68 16.98
C ASP A 45 15.23 9.34 16.59
N ILE A 46 14.78 9.86 15.46
CA ILE A 46 13.44 9.59 14.93
C ILE A 46 13.35 8.11 14.50
N ASP A 47 12.32 7.41 14.98
CA ASP A 47 11.95 6.05 14.57
C ASP A 47 10.85 6.08 13.50
N PHE A 48 9.86 6.96 13.68
CA PHE A 48 8.70 7.04 12.81
C PHE A 48 8.20 8.48 12.67
N ILE A 49 7.76 8.84 11.47
CA ILE A 49 6.95 10.04 11.22
C ILE A 49 5.77 9.62 10.35
N GLY A 50 4.56 10.02 10.72
CA GLY A 50 3.37 9.78 9.91
C GLY A 50 2.24 10.73 10.21
N GLU A 51 1.24 10.73 9.34
CA GLU A 51 0.00 11.48 9.51
C GLU A 51 -1.07 10.60 10.16
N LEU A 52 -1.70 11.06 11.24
CA LEU A 52 -2.90 10.49 11.84
C LEU A 52 -4.13 11.28 11.37
N SER A 53 -5.08 10.59 10.78
CA SER A 53 -6.43 11.11 10.52
C SER A 53 -7.38 10.73 11.64
N PHE A 54 -8.26 11.66 12.01
CA PHE A 54 -9.31 11.47 13.00
C PHE A 54 -10.70 11.59 12.35
N TYR A 55 -11.62 10.77 12.84
CA TYR A 55 -12.99 10.65 12.36
C TYR A 55 -13.93 10.47 13.55
N THR A 56 -15.10 11.11 13.52
CA THR A 56 -16.14 10.94 14.53
C THR A 56 -17.27 10.12 13.94
N PHE A 57 -17.56 8.98 14.55
CA PHE A 57 -18.64 8.08 14.13
C PHE A 57 -19.39 7.56 15.36
N ASN A 58 -20.70 7.83 15.44
CA ASN A 58 -21.55 7.47 16.59
C ASN A 58 -20.91 7.87 17.94
N ASP A 59 -20.54 9.15 18.07
CA ASP A 59 -19.88 9.72 19.26
C ASP A 59 -18.54 9.06 19.65
N THR A 60 -17.98 8.22 18.77
CA THR A 60 -16.69 7.57 18.94
C THR A 60 -15.67 8.18 17.99
N VAL A 61 -14.54 8.62 18.55
CA VAL A 61 -13.39 9.07 17.76
C VAL A 61 -12.59 7.86 17.32
N VAL A 62 -12.49 7.67 16.01
CA VAL A 62 -11.63 6.68 15.37
C VAL A 62 -10.41 7.38 14.79
N LYS A 63 -9.23 6.78 14.96
CA LYS A 63 -7.99 7.27 14.35
C LYS A 63 -7.35 6.21 13.49
N THR A 64 -6.72 6.64 12.42
CA THR A 64 -5.98 5.78 11.50
C THR A 64 -4.80 6.54 10.92
N TYR A 65 -3.71 5.85 10.61
CA TYR A 65 -2.65 6.49 9.85
C TYR A 65 -3.13 6.74 8.42
N SER A 66 -2.70 7.84 7.82
CA SER A 66 -3.04 8.23 6.45
C SER A 66 -1.84 8.85 5.78
N GLY A 67 -1.93 9.10 4.47
CA GLY A 67 -0.89 9.82 3.75
C GLY A 67 0.46 9.11 3.75
N GLU A 68 1.53 9.89 3.63
CA GLU A 68 2.90 9.38 3.63
C GLU A 68 3.40 9.16 5.05
N SER A 69 4.08 8.04 5.28
CA SER A 69 4.78 7.78 6.55
C SER A 69 6.16 7.18 6.30
N LYS A 70 7.10 7.51 7.19
CA LYS A 70 8.50 7.07 7.11
C LYS A 70 8.89 6.39 8.41
N ILE A 71 9.52 5.23 8.28
CA ILE A 71 10.14 4.50 9.38
C ILE A 71 11.65 4.51 9.13
N PHE A 72 12.41 4.71 10.19
CA PHE A 72 13.85 4.88 10.14
C PHE A 72 14.55 3.72 10.86
N TYR A 73 15.79 3.46 10.47
CA TYR A 73 16.73 2.73 11.31
C TYR A 73 17.32 3.68 12.35
N ALA A 74 17.81 3.14 13.46
CA ALA A 74 18.51 3.92 14.49
C ALA A 74 19.78 4.65 14.02
N ASN A 75 20.23 4.43 12.78
CA ASN A 75 21.31 5.21 12.15
C ASN A 75 20.78 6.37 11.28
N GLY A 76 19.49 6.72 11.39
CA GLY A 76 18.83 7.77 10.62
C GLY A 76 18.49 7.42 9.17
N THR A 77 18.90 6.25 8.67
CA THR A 77 18.54 5.82 7.31
C THR A 77 17.08 5.40 7.24
N ILE A 78 16.35 5.82 6.20
CA ILE A 78 14.97 5.36 5.98
C ILE A 78 14.96 3.85 5.82
N ALA A 79 14.22 3.14 6.66
CA ALA A 79 13.99 1.71 6.57
C ALA A 79 12.78 1.41 5.67
N ARG A 80 11.73 2.25 5.77
CA ARG A 80 10.50 2.06 5.03
C ARG A 80 9.85 3.41 4.74
N ASN A 81 9.33 3.57 3.53
CA ASN A 81 8.44 4.66 3.17
C ASN A 81 7.12 4.03 2.73
N ASP A 82 6.00 4.58 3.18
CA ASP A 82 4.68 4.07 2.88
C ASP A 82 3.69 5.16 2.52
N MET A 83 2.63 4.76 1.82
CA MET A 83 1.44 5.57 1.60
C MET A 83 0.18 4.82 2.00
N GLN A 84 -0.70 5.52 2.70
CA GLN A 84 -2.03 5.05 3.07
C GLN A 84 -3.10 5.99 2.48
N ASP A 85 -4.27 5.45 2.15
CA ASP A 85 -5.43 6.28 1.85
C ASP A 85 -5.90 7.04 3.10
N LYS A 86 -7.00 7.79 2.94
CA LYS A 86 -7.58 8.51 4.07
C LYS A 86 -8.05 7.60 5.21
N PHE A 87 -8.37 6.34 4.95
CA PHE A 87 -8.89 5.40 5.93
C PHE A 87 -7.82 4.44 6.50
N GLY A 88 -6.55 4.60 6.11
CA GLY A 88 -5.43 3.75 6.56
C GLY A 88 -5.27 2.44 5.83
N HIS A 89 -5.82 2.34 4.62
CA HIS A 89 -5.51 1.27 3.69
C HIS A 89 -4.21 1.56 2.97
N TRP A 90 -3.33 0.58 3.02
CA TRP A 90 -2.02 0.57 2.40
C TRP A 90 -2.09 0.64 0.86
N ILE A 91 -1.59 1.73 0.28
CA ILE A 91 -1.53 2.01 -1.17
C ILE A 91 -0.22 1.52 -1.75
N TRP A 92 0.91 1.89 -1.15
CA TRP A 92 2.22 1.38 -1.53
C TRP A 92 3.19 1.39 -0.36
N SER A 93 4.30 0.67 -0.53
CA SER A 93 5.42 0.68 0.40
C SER A 93 6.74 0.42 -0.31
N LYS A 94 7.80 1.04 0.17
CA LYS A 94 9.19 0.82 -0.24
C LYS A 94 10.04 0.51 0.98
N TYR A 95 10.84 -0.54 0.90
CA TYR A 95 11.71 -1.02 1.98
C TYR A 95 13.16 -0.91 1.55
N TYR A 96 13.98 -0.36 2.43
CA TYR A 96 15.39 -0.13 2.20
C TYR A 96 16.19 -0.87 3.26
N ASN A 97 17.42 -1.27 2.93
CA ASN A 97 18.34 -1.77 3.94
C ASN A 97 19.03 -0.62 4.68
N ARG A 98 19.87 -0.92 5.68
CA ARG A 98 20.61 0.08 6.48
C ARG A 98 21.58 0.96 5.69
N LYS A 99 21.82 0.66 4.40
CA LYS A 99 22.64 1.46 3.48
C LYS A 99 21.78 2.29 2.52
N GLY A 100 20.46 2.32 2.70
CA GLY A 100 19.53 3.05 1.84
C GLY A 100 19.22 2.37 0.51
N VAL A 101 19.62 1.10 0.32
CA VAL A 101 19.37 0.36 -0.93
C VAL A 101 17.98 -0.27 -0.91
N LEU A 102 17.17 -0.03 -1.94
CA LEU A 102 15.84 -0.62 -2.10
C LEU A 102 15.94 -2.15 -2.19
N THR A 103 15.20 -2.84 -1.32
CA THR A 103 15.17 -4.31 -1.24
C THR A 103 13.83 -4.90 -1.61
N LYS A 104 12.76 -4.15 -1.41
CA LYS A 104 11.39 -4.60 -1.64
C LYS A 104 10.50 -3.39 -1.85
N GLU A 105 9.54 -3.49 -2.75
CA GLU A 105 8.42 -2.54 -2.81
C GLU A 105 7.12 -3.29 -3.09
N TRP A 106 6.00 -2.69 -2.73
CA TRP A 106 4.72 -3.19 -3.16
C TRP A 106 3.74 -2.06 -3.46
N ILE A 107 2.76 -2.35 -4.31
CA ILE A 107 1.64 -1.48 -4.64
C ILE A 107 0.35 -2.30 -4.58
N THR A 108 -0.64 -1.76 -3.90
CA THR A 108 -2.00 -2.28 -3.90
C THR A 108 -2.70 -1.76 -5.16
N THR A 109 -3.19 -2.67 -5.99
CA THR A 109 -3.83 -2.35 -7.28
C THR A 109 -5.34 -2.27 -7.17
N LYS A 110 -5.91 -2.90 -6.14
CA LYS A 110 -7.34 -2.88 -5.84
C LYS A 110 -7.57 -3.00 -4.34
N ILE A 111 -8.52 -2.25 -3.83
CA ILE A 111 -9.01 -2.26 -2.45
C ILE A 111 -10.53 -2.28 -2.52
N ASP A 112 -11.13 -3.18 -1.76
CA ASP A 112 -12.57 -3.32 -1.62
C ASP A 112 -12.90 -3.59 -0.15
N THR A 113 -14.18 -3.48 0.19
CA THR A 113 -14.68 -3.78 1.52
C THR A 113 -15.93 -4.63 1.43
N ARG A 114 -16.01 -5.61 2.33
CA ARG A 114 -17.17 -6.47 2.58
C ARG A 114 -17.97 -5.98 3.78
N ALA A 115 -17.60 -4.84 4.37
CA ALA A 115 -18.35 -4.26 5.47
C ALA A 115 -19.69 -3.75 4.91
N GLU A 116 -20.78 -4.13 5.57
CA GLU A 116 -22.12 -3.69 5.19
C GLU A 116 -22.46 -2.34 5.84
N THR A 117 -21.83 -2.07 6.99
CA THR A 117 -22.02 -0.84 7.74
C THR A 117 -20.71 -0.13 8.04
N LEU A 118 -20.79 1.18 8.29
CA LEU A 118 -19.65 1.98 8.77
C LEU A 118 -19.11 1.48 10.11
N LYS A 119 -19.99 0.92 10.96
CA LYS A 119 -19.58 0.30 12.21
C LYS A 119 -18.65 -0.89 11.96
N ASP A 120 -19.02 -1.78 11.04
CA ASP A 120 -18.19 -2.96 10.71
C ASP A 120 -16.86 -2.53 10.08
N PHE A 121 -16.90 -1.51 9.22
CA PHE A 121 -15.73 -0.94 8.57
C PHE A 121 -14.69 -0.41 9.58
N PHE A 122 -15.14 0.32 10.61
CA PHE A 122 -14.24 0.89 11.60
C PHE A 122 -13.86 -0.08 12.72
N THR A 123 -14.68 -1.09 13.01
CA THR A 123 -14.41 -2.05 14.09
C THR A 123 -13.44 -3.16 13.69
N SER A 124 -13.32 -3.47 12.38
CA SER A 124 -12.41 -4.53 11.94
C SER A 124 -11.90 -4.34 10.51
N ARG A 125 -10.61 -4.63 10.31
CA ARG A 125 -10.03 -4.70 8.95
C ARG A 125 -10.26 -6.04 8.26
N ASN A 126 -10.87 -7.03 8.92
CA ASN A 126 -11.15 -8.33 8.30
C ASN A 126 -12.09 -8.23 7.09
N HIS A 127 -12.82 -7.12 6.97
CA HIS A 127 -13.72 -6.86 5.85
C HIS A 127 -13.00 -6.31 4.61
N ILE A 128 -11.72 -5.99 4.70
CA ILE A 128 -10.97 -5.41 3.58
C ILE A 128 -10.44 -6.51 2.67
N ASP A 129 -10.77 -6.39 1.38
CA ASP A 129 -10.23 -7.21 0.32
C ASP A 129 -9.24 -6.38 -0.51
N PHE A 130 -8.21 -7.03 -1.05
CA PHE A 130 -7.22 -6.32 -1.86
C PHE A 130 -6.52 -7.19 -2.90
N GLU A 131 -5.97 -6.53 -3.90
CA GLU A 131 -4.99 -7.10 -4.83
C GLU A 131 -3.69 -6.29 -4.73
N ARG A 132 -2.55 -6.96 -4.71
CA ARG A 132 -1.24 -6.32 -4.51
C ARG A 132 -0.16 -6.98 -5.34
N THR A 133 0.72 -6.16 -5.89
CA THR A 133 1.98 -6.61 -6.50
C THR A 133 3.15 -6.24 -5.60
N ILE A 134 4.02 -7.20 -5.30
CA ILE A 134 5.24 -7.03 -4.50
C ILE A 134 6.43 -7.37 -5.38
N LYS A 135 7.45 -6.51 -5.42
CA LYS A 135 8.72 -6.77 -6.07
C LYS A 135 9.83 -6.88 -5.02
N HIS A 136 10.69 -7.87 -5.18
CA HIS A 136 11.89 -8.05 -4.36
C HIS A 136 13.13 -7.86 -5.22
N TYR A 137 14.07 -7.07 -4.72
CA TYR A 137 15.23 -6.60 -5.46
C TYR A 137 16.51 -7.26 -4.98
N ARG A 138 17.41 -7.53 -5.94
CA ARG A 138 18.80 -7.94 -5.71
C ARG A 138 19.72 -7.12 -6.60
N PHE A 139 20.95 -6.96 -6.15
CA PHE A 139 22.00 -6.32 -6.94
C PHE A 139 22.63 -7.34 -7.87
N SER A 140 22.67 -7.03 -9.17
CA SER A 140 23.46 -7.74 -10.17
C SER A 140 24.81 -7.06 -10.29
N LYS A 141 25.89 -7.83 -10.11
CA LYS A 141 27.25 -7.35 -10.36
C LYS A 141 27.50 -7.14 -11.85
N SER A 142 26.95 -8.02 -12.70
CA SER A 142 27.16 -7.97 -14.15
C SER A 142 26.53 -6.71 -14.77
N LYS A 143 25.38 -6.27 -14.24
CA LYS A 143 24.65 -5.08 -14.70
C LYS A 143 24.92 -3.83 -13.87
N ASN A 144 25.70 -3.96 -12.80
CA ASN A 144 25.95 -2.92 -11.80
C ASN A 144 24.66 -2.21 -11.34
N GLY A 145 23.61 -2.98 -11.03
CA GLY A 145 22.29 -2.42 -10.80
C GLY A 145 21.33 -3.36 -10.08
N LEU A 146 20.24 -2.81 -9.54
CA LEU A 146 19.18 -3.59 -8.95
C LEU A 146 18.26 -4.17 -10.03
N TYR A 147 17.86 -5.42 -9.85
CA TYR A 147 16.81 -6.06 -10.65
C TYR A 147 15.80 -6.75 -9.73
N ALA A 148 14.54 -6.82 -10.17
CA ALA A 148 13.53 -7.60 -9.47
C ALA A 148 13.78 -9.08 -9.73
N HIS A 149 14.17 -9.84 -8.70
CA HIS A 149 14.44 -11.27 -8.83
C HIS A 149 13.21 -12.13 -8.48
N LYS A 150 12.19 -11.50 -7.88
CA LYS A 150 10.95 -12.14 -7.46
C LYS A 150 9.82 -11.11 -7.46
N ILE A 151 8.68 -11.49 -8.03
CA ILE A 151 7.45 -10.71 -8.02
C ILE A 151 6.34 -11.58 -7.41
N GLU A 152 5.67 -11.06 -6.38
CA GLU A 152 4.48 -11.69 -5.81
C GLU A 152 3.24 -10.91 -6.24
N TYR A 153 2.23 -11.64 -6.71
CA TYR A 153 0.90 -11.13 -6.99
C TYR A 153 -0.01 -11.73 -5.93
N LEU A 154 -0.42 -10.93 -4.95
CA LEU A 154 -1.21 -11.38 -3.83
C LEU A 154 -2.65 -10.91 -3.99
N THR A 155 -3.58 -11.79 -3.62
CA THR A 155 -5.00 -11.47 -3.52
C THR A 155 -5.49 -11.82 -2.12
N LEU A 156 -6.34 -10.97 -1.56
CA LEU A 156 -7.18 -11.26 -0.41
C LEU A 156 -8.62 -11.00 -0.87
N LEU A 157 -9.40 -12.06 -0.98
CA LEU A 157 -10.79 -11.99 -1.38
C LEU A 157 -11.62 -12.79 -0.40
N ASN A 158 -12.64 -12.18 0.20
CA ASN A 158 -13.46 -12.83 1.20
C ASN A 158 -12.66 -13.39 2.40
N GLY A 159 -11.55 -12.74 2.77
CA GLY A 159 -10.63 -13.22 3.82
C GLY A 159 -9.75 -14.41 3.41
N MET A 160 -9.87 -14.88 2.17
CA MET A 160 -9.03 -15.95 1.62
C MET A 160 -7.84 -15.35 0.88
N GLY A 161 -6.65 -15.66 1.36
CA GLY A 161 -5.41 -15.18 0.77
C GLY A 161 -4.89 -16.15 -0.29
N GLY A 162 -4.62 -15.67 -1.50
CA GLY A 162 -4.10 -16.45 -2.63
C GLY A 162 -3.09 -15.67 -3.47
N GLY A 163 -2.85 -16.17 -4.69
CA GLY A 163 -2.05 -15.46 -5.69
C GLY A 163 -0.98 -16.31 -6.38
N LYS A 164 0.07 -15.65 -6.88
CA LYS A 164 1.21 -16.31 -7.53
C LYS A 164 2.52 -15.59 -7.23
N VAL A 165 3.62 -16.31 -7.41
CA VAL A 165 4.99 -15.81 -7.29
C VAL A 165 5.74 -16.15 -8.56
N GLU A 166 6.36 -15.15 -9.17
CA GLU A 166 7.25 -15.30 -10.33
C GLU A 166 8.68 -15.02 -9.89
N TYR A 167 9.61 -15.86 -10.31
CA TYR A 167 11.05 -15.69 -10.10
C TYR A 167 11.70 -15.31 -11.40
N LEU A 168 12.53 -14.27 -11.38
CA LEU A 168 13.10 -13.67 -12.57
C LEU A 168 14.64 -13.81 -12.53
N ASN A 169 15.24 -14.01 -13.71
CA ASN A 169 16.68 -13.88 -13.87
C ASN A 169 17.09 -12.38 -13.94
N GLU A 170 18.39 -12.11 -14.08
CA GLU A 170 18.90 -10.73 -14.16
C GLU A 170 18.38 -9.95 -15.37
N ASP A 171 17.92 -10.64 -16.43
CA ASP A 171 17.30 -10.06 -17.63
C ASP A 171 15.80 -9.78 -17.48
N GLY A 172 15.23 -10.07 -16.31
CA GLY A 172 13.80 -9.91 -16.07
C GLY A 172 12.95 -11.01 -16.71
N LYS A 173 13.56 -12.09 -17.23
CA LYS A 173 12.81 -13.24 -17.76
C LYS A 173 12.35 -14.13 -16.62
N ILE A 174 11.09 -14.54 -16.67
CA ILE A 174 10.52 -15.49 -15.71
C ILE A 174 11.21 -16.84 -15.89
N THR A 175 11.78 -17.34 -14.80
CA THR A 175 12.45 -18.65 -14.73
C THR A 175 11.59 -19.69 -14.03
N ARG A 176 10.67 -19.26 -13.16
CA ARG A 176 9.78 -20.12 -12.40
C ARG A 176 8.54 -19.37 -11.94
N THR A 177 7.40 -20.04 -12.00
CA THR A 177 6.14 -19.56 -11.41
C THR A 177 5.65 -20.54 -10.34
N LYS A 178 5.17 -20.02 -9.21
CA LYS A 178 4.57 -20.79 -8.12
C LYS A 178 3.20 -20.20 -7.80
N VAL A 179 2.15 -21.03 -7.85
CA VAL A 179 0.81 -20.64 -7.39
C VAL A 179 0.76 -20.74 -5.87
N LEU A 180 0.16 -19.74 -5.23
CA LEU A 180 -0.12 -19.72 -3.79
C LEU A 180 -1.53 -20.27 -3.58
N LYS A 181 -1.62 -21.40 -2.86
CA LYS A 181 -2.93 -21.97 -2.50
C LYS A 181 -3.69 -21.01 -1.61
N GLU A 182 -4.99 -20.91 -1.86
CA GLU A 182 -5.90 -20.19 -1.00
C GLU A 182 -5.85 -20.76 0.41
N LYS A 183 -5.63 -19.88 1.37
CA LYS A 183 -5.71 -20.22 2.79
C LYS A 183 -6.53 -19.17 3.49
N ASN A 184 -7.34 -19.61 4.43
CA ASN A 184 -8.00 -18.70 5.35
C ASN A 184 -6.90 -17.98 6.13
N LYS A 185 -6.71 -16.69 5.84
CA LYS A 185 -5.74 -15.89 6.55
C LYS A 185 -6.52 -15.02 7.52
N ASN A 186 -6.31 -15.26 8.81
CA ASN A 186 -6.44 -14.18 9.77
C ASN A 186 -5.28 -13.24 9.45
N VAL A 187 -5.54 -12.22 8.61
CA VAL A 187 -4.49 -11.31 8.16
C VAL A 187 -4.22 -10.30 9.26
N TRP A 188 -3.14 -10.54 10.00
CA TRP A 188 -2.33 -9.51 10.65
C TRP A 188 -0.85 -9.91 10.54
#